data_AF-A0A5C7UZT0-F1
#
_entry.id   AF-A0A5C7UZT0-F1
#
_cell.length_a   1.000
_cell.length_b   1.000
_cell.length_c   1.000
_cell.angle_alpha   90.00
_cell.angle_beta   90.00
_cell.angle_gamma   90.00
#
_symmetry.space_group_name_H-M   'P 1'
#
loop_
_entity.id
_entity.type
_entity.pdbx_description
1 polymer ?
#
loop_
_entity_poly.entity_id
_entity_poly.type
_entity_poly.pdbx_seq_one_letter_code
_entity_poly.pdbx_strand_id
1 'polypeptide(L)'
;QYDPEAEYCTEIPKEGQTVWVLDLVDQALRDMPIDIKIVKGSGNALSDTVTALYSTNHTDGIIKGEFDLDEGQYTLFVTGEGVPPLQYEYPLRIQMTNYTELMTAAIPYIITFLLIALITDKLLKRREMRNG
;
A
#
# COMPACT_ATOMS: atom_id res chain seq x y z
N GLN A 1 -12.14 -3.82 9.86
CA GLN A 1 -13.33 -2.95 9.89
C GLN A 1 -12.87 -1.63 9.29
N TYR A 2 -13.53 -1.13 8.26
CA TYR A 2 -13.19 0.15 7.61
C TYR A 2 -13.88 1.27 8.40
N ASP A 3 -13.11 2.27 8.82
CA ASP A 3 -13.62 3.47 9.47
C ASP A 3 -13.37 4.67 8.55
N PRO A 4 -14.43 5.28 7.98
CA PRO A 4 -14.28 6.40 7.05
C PRO A 4 -13.77 7.68 7.71
N GLU A 5 -13.77 7.79 9.04
CA GLU A 5 -13.25 8.94 9.78
C GLU A 5 -11.87 8.69 10.41
N ALA A 6 -11.30 7.49 10.24
CA ALA A 6 -9.97 7.19 10.76
C ALA A 6 -8.86 7.84 9.93
N GLU A 7 -7.82 8.33 10.62
CA GLU A 7 -6.61 8.86 10.02
C GLU A 7 -5.61 7.74 9.75
N TYR A 8 -5.11 7.67 8.52
CA TYR A 8 -4.20 6.62 8.07
C TYR A 8 -2.87 7.24 7.60
N CYS A 9 -1.75 6.72 8.11
CA CYS A 9 -0.43 7.29 7.80
C CYS A 9 0.21 6.70 6.54
N THR A 10 0.23 5.37 6.39
CA THR A 10 0.94 4.67 5.30
C THR A 10 0.11 3.59 4.62
N GLU A 11 -0.83 2.98 5.34
CA GLU A 11 -1.72 1.93 4.84
C GLU A 11 -3.14 2.46 4.75
N ILE A 12 -3.56 2.77 3.53
CA ILE A 12 -4.87 3.33 3.23
C ILE A 12 -5.77 2.16 2.80
N PRO A 13 -6.84 1.84 3.55
CA PRO A 13 -7.55 0.58 3.41
C PRO A 13 -8.44 0.48 2.17
N LYS A 14 -8.67 1.57 1.44
CA LYS A 14 -9.61 1.63 0.32
C LYS A 14 -9.10 2.56 -0.77
N GLU A 15 -9.32 2.17 -2.02
CA GLU A 15 -9.10 3.02 -3.19
C GLU A 15 -10.15 4.15 -3.30
N GLY A 16 -9.82 5.15 -4.12
CA GLY A 16 -10.69 6.29 -4.42
C GLY A 16 -10.16 7.61 -3.86
N GLN A 17 -11.08 8.58 -3.72
CA GLN A 17 -10.78 9.90 -3.16
C GLN A 17 -10.22 9.78 -1.74
N THR A 18 -8.97 10.20 -1.58
CA THR A 18 -8.24 10.25 -0.33
C THR A 18 -7.95 11.70 0.00
N VAL A 19 -8.45 12.17 1.14
CA VAL A 19 -8.04 13.44 1.73
C VAL A 19 -6.78 13.19 2.53
N TRP A 20 -5.76 14.02 2.33
CA TRP A 20 -4.50 13.91 3.05
C TRP A 20 -4.15 15.24 3.69
N VAL A 21 -3.36 15.13 4.75
CA VAL A 21 -2.86 16.26 5.54
C VAL A 21 -1.39 16.00 5.81
N LEU A 22 -0.55 16.96 5.45
CA LEU A 22 0.86 16.98 5.79
C LEU A 22 1.10 18.08 6.81
N ASP A 23 1.60 17.70 7.97
CA ASP A 23 2.05 18.64 9.01
C ASP A 23 3.56 18.86 8.89
N LEU A 24 3.94 20.09 8.57
CA LEU A 24 5.32 20.53 8.47
C LEU A 24 5.83 20.83 9.88
N VAL A 25 6.40 19.82 10.52
CA VAL A 25 6.98 19.93 11.87
C VAL A 25 8.23 20.82 11.87
N ASP A 26 9.02 20.80 10.79
CA ASP A 26 10.22 21.62 10.66
C ASP A 26 9.87 23.06 10.29
N GLN A 27 10.31 24.01 11.11
CA GLN A 27 10.10 25.45 10.89
C GLN A 27 10.71 25.92 9.56
N ALA A 28 11.86 25.37 9.15
CA ALA A 28 12.51 25.75 7.91
C ALA A 28 11.62 25.47 6.69
N LEU A 29 10.86 24.37 6.73
CA LEU A 29 9.93 24.01 5.65
C LEU A 29 8.75 24.97 5.55
N ARG A 30 8.34 25.62 6.66
CA ARG A 30 7.18 26.52 6.69
C ARG A 30 7.40 27.84 5.94
N ASP A 31 8.66 28.23 5.79
CA ASP A 31 9.06 29.50 5.19
C ASP A 31 9.56 29.34 3.74
N MET A 32 9.39 28.15 3.14
CA MET A 32 9.83 27.87 1.77
C MET A 32 8.73 27.21 0.92
N PRO A 33 8.76 27.36 -0.41
CA PRO A 33 7.87 26.61 -1.27
C PRO A 33 8.11 25.10 -1.17
N ILE A 34 7.01 24.35 -1.13
CA ILE A 34 7.01 22.89 -1.05
C ILE A 34 6.39 22.32 -2.33
N ASP A 35 7.15 21.51 -3.05
CA ASP A 35 6.71 20.68 -4.16
C ASP A 35 6.37 19.28 -3.66
N ILE A 36 5.15 18.83 -3.94
CA ILE A 36 4.62 17.55 -3.49
C ILE A 36 4.26 16.74 -4.71
N LYS A 37 4.80 15.53 -4.83
CA LYS A 37 4.55 14.63 -5.96
C LYS A 37 4.16 13.27 -5.46
N ILE A 38 3.10 12.69 -6.04
CA ILE A 38 2.78 11.28 -5.85
C ILE A 38 3.14 10.54 -7.12
N VAL A 39 3.95 9.50 -6.94
CA VAL A 39 4.42 8.65 -8.03
C VAL A 39 3.97 7.23 -7.75
N LYS A 40 3.51 6.51 -8.78
CA LYS A 40 3.15 5.10 -8.63
C LYS A 40 4.41 4.25 -8.49
N GLY A 41 4.41 3.31 -7.56
CA GLY A 41 5.55 2.44 -7.24
C GLY A 41 6.34 2.87 -6.01
N SER A 42 7.44 2.18 -5.75
CA SER A 42 8.32 2.39 -4.59
C SER A 42 9.77 2.04 -4.95
N GLY A 43 10.73 2.80 -4.40
CA GLY A 43 12.17 2.55 -4.58
C GLY A 43 12.60 2.62 -6.05
N ASN A 44 13.22 1.56 -6.57
CA ASN A 44 13.75 1.52 -7.94
C ASN A 44 12.69 1.27 -9.02
N ALA A 45 11.44 1.01 -8.63
CA ALA A 45 10.34 0.68 -9.54
C ALA A 45 9.30 1.82 -9.60
N LEU A 46 9.77 3.07 -9.55
CA LEU A 46 8.92 4.24 -9.73
C LEU A 46 8.48 4.36 -11.20
N SER A 47 7.20 4.65 -11.39
CA SER A 47 6.56 4.86 -12.69
C SER A 47 6.17 6.33 -12.84
N ASP A 48 5.06 6.61 -13.51
CA ASP A 48 4.63 7.96 -13.83
C ASP A 48 4.16 8.72 -12.59
N THR A 49 4.36 10.04 -12.62
CA THR A 49 3.77 10.95 -11.63
C THR A 49 2.27 10.95 -11.81
N VAL A 50 1.57 10.54 -10.76
CA VAL A 50 0.10 10.45 -10.73
C VAL A 50 -0.49 11.85 -10.57
N THR A 51 0.14 12.64 -9.70
CA THR A 51 -0.31 14.00 -9.38
C THR A 51 0.81 14.78 -8.69
N ALA A 52 0.73 16.10 -8.80
CA ALA A 52 1.65 17.02 -8.17
C ALA A 52 0.90 18.23 -7.61
N LEU A 53 1.36 18.74 -6.48
CA LEU A 53 0.86 19.93 -5.81
C LEU A 53 2.03 20.83 -5.44
N TYR A 54 1.89 22.11 -5.71
CA TYR A 54 2.86 23.11 -5.32
C TYR A 54 2.25 24.05 -4.27
N SER A 55 2.88 24.17 -3.11
CA SER A 55 2.41 24.99 -2.00
C SER A 55 3.44 26.06 -1.63
N THR A 56 3.04 27.32 -1.73
CA THR A 56 3.88 28.48 -1.37
C THR A 56 3.45 29.15 -0.07
N ASN A 57 2.28 28.79 0.47
CA ASN A 57 1.72 29.42 1.67
C ASN A 57 1.05 28.37 2.56
N HIS A 58 1.69 28.12 3.70
CA HIS A 58 1.28 27.13 4.70
C HIS A 58 1.76 27.63 6.07
N THR A 59 1.32 28.84 6.44
CA THR A 59 1.75 29.54 7.67
C THR A 59 1.31 28.83 8.95
N ASP A 60 0.23 28.05 8.88
CA ASP A 60 -0.20 27.12 9.93
C ASP A 60 0.65 25.84 9.97
N GLY A 61 1.50 25.63 8.96
CA GLY A 61 2.33 24.46 8.73
C GLY A 61 1.59 23.27 8.18
N ILE A 62 0.36 23.45 7.72
CA ILE A 62 -0.47 22.34 7.27
C ILE A 62 -0.70 22.47 5.76
N ILE A 63 -0.38 21.42 5.02
CA ILE A 63 -0.73 21.30 3.60
C ILE A 63 -1.80 20.21 3.47
N LYS A 64 -2.87 20.53 2.77
CA LYS A 64 -3.99 19.61 2.53
C LYS A 64 -4.24 19.48 1.05
N GLY A 65 -4.76 18.34 0.66
CA GLY A 65 -5.25 18.13 -0.70
C GLY A 65 -6.09 16.88 -0.79
N GLU A 66 -6.50 16.60 -2.03
CA GLU A 66 -7.30 15.44 -2.36
C GLU A 66 -6.69 14.77 -3.58
N PHE A 67 -6.55 13.45 -3.52
CA PHE A 67 -6.09 12.65 -4.64
C PHE A 67 -7.01 11.44 -4.82
N ASP A 68 -7.25 11.07 -6.07
CA ASP A 68 -7.94 9.83 -6.41
C ASP A 68 -6.88 8.76 -6.72
N LEU A 69 -6.78 7.76 -5.85
CA LEU A 69 -5.75 6.72 -5.94
C LEU A 69 -6.38 5.34 -6.05
N ASP A 70 -6.05 4.63 -7.12
CA ASP A 70 -6.41 3.21 -7.32
C ASP A 70 -5.64 2.30 -6.35
N GLU A 71 -6.04 1.03 -6.25
CA GLU A 71 -5.26 -0.02 -5.56
C GLU A 71 -3.79 -0.06 -6.05
N GLY A 72 -2.84 -0.04 -5.11
CA GLY A 72 -1.43 -0.17 -5.43
C GLY A 72 -0.45 0.42 -4.41
N GLN A 73 0.81 0.46 -4.81
CA GLN A 73 1.90 1.10 -4.06
C GLN A 73 2.24 2.44 -4.70
N TYR A 74 2.46 3.45 -3.88
CA TYR A 74 2.80 4.82 -4.28
C TYR A 74 3.91 5.37 -3.39
N THR A 75 4.60 6.40 -3.87
CA THR A 75 5.57 7.17 -3.09
C THR A 75 5.20 8.64 -3.16
N LEU A 76 5.00 9.25 -1.99
CA LEU A 76 4.83 10.69 -1.82
C LEU A 76 6.20 11.33 -1.60
N PHE A 77 6.60 12.18 -2.54
CA PHE A 77 7.78 13.01 -2.46
C PHE A 77 7.40 14.40 -1.97
N VAL A 78 8.05 14.86 -0.91
CA VAL A 78 7.90 16.22 -0.38
C VAL A 78 9.26 16.91 -0.52
N THR A 79 9.32 17.94 -1.35
CA THR A 79 10.55 18.68 -1.64
C THR A 79 10.39 20.14 -1.21
N GLY A 80 11.18 20.57 -0.24
CA GLY A 80 11.36 21.99 0.06
C GLY A 80 12.39 22.62 -0.88
N GLU A 81 12.00 23.67 -1.60
CA GLU A 81 12.82 24.30 -2.66
C GLU A 81 13.94 25.23 -2.14
N GLY A 82 14.42 24.99 -0.93
CA GLY A 82 15.58 25.68 -0.36
C GLY A 82 16.90 25.34 -1.09
N VAL A 83 18.00 25.95 -0.63
CA VAL A 83 19.35 25.65 -1.12
C VAL A 83 20.23 25.21 0.06
N PRO A 84 20.61 23.91 0.16
CA PRO A 84 20.22 22.80 -0.72
C PRO A 84 18.74 22.39 -0.53
N PRO A 85 18.12 21.73 -1.53
CA PRO A 85 16.74 21.28 -1.40
C PRO A 85 16.63 20.17 -0.35
N LEU A 86 15.54 20.20 0.41
CA LEU A 86 15.21 19.18 1.42
C LEU A 86 14.17 18.23 0.84
N GLN A 87 14.47 16.95 0.75
CA GLN A 87 13.59 15.95 0.14
C GLN A 87 13.25 14.84 1.12
N TYR A 88 11.96 14.51 1.21
CA TYR A 88 11.43 13.42 2.03
C TYR A 88 10.58 12.49 1.16
N GLU A 89 10.64 11.20 1.46
CA GLU A 89 9.91 10.16 0.74
C GLU A 89 9.06 9.35 1.71
N TYR A 90 7.77 9.24 1.40
CA TYR A 90 6.81 8.49 2.21
C TYR A 90 6.14 7.40 1.35
N PRO A 91 6.38 6.11 1.64
CA PRO A 91 5.72 5.03 0.94
C PRO A 91 4.26 4.91 1.38
N LEU A 92 3.36 4.80 0.41
CA LEU A 92 1.92 4.64 0.60
C LEU A 92 1.44 3.32 -0.01
N ARG A 93 0.52 2.64 0.67
CA ARG A 93 -0.10 1.40 0.22
C ARG A 93 -1.62 1.58 0.22
N ILE A 94 -2.24 1.51 -0.95
CA ILE A 94 -3.68 1.68 -1.14
C ILE A 94 -4.31 0.32 -1.38
N GLN A 95 -5.25 -0.06 -0.51
CA GLN A 95 -6.08 -1.27 -0.60
C GLN A 95 -5.30 -2.57 -0.89
N MET A 96 -4.04 -2.64 -0.47
CA MET A 96 -3.20 -3.81 -0.74
C MET A 96 -3.77 -5.01 0.03
N THR A 97 -4.37 -5.95 -0.69
CA THR A 97 -4.86 -7.19 -0.09
C THR A 97 -3.69 -7.98 0.47
N ASN A 98 -3.77 -8.37 1.75
CA ASN A 98 -2.71 -9.16 2.38
C ASN A 98 -2.76 -10.61 1.87
N TYR A 99 -2.13 -10.87 0.73
CA TYR A 99 -2.04 -12.21 0.15
C TYR A 99 -1.37 -13.22 1.09
N THR A 100 -0.54 -12.77 2.05
CA THR A 100 0.09 -13.68 3.01
C THR A 100 -0.92 -14.29 3.98
N GLU A 101 -1.93 -13.55 4.41
CA GLU A 101 -3.01 -14.06 5.26
C GLU A 101 -3.91 -15.04 4.49
N LEU A 102 -4.27 -14.69 3.25
CA LEU A 102 -5.05 -15.59 2.38
C LEU A 102 -4.30 -16.90 2.09
N MET A 103 -3.00 -16.80 1.79
CA MET A 103 -2.17 -17.98 1.52
C MET A 103 -1.99 -18.85 2.76
N THR A 104 -1.67 -18.25 3.91
CA THR A 104 -1.49 -19.01 5.15
C THR A 104 -2.78 -19.69 5.61
N ALA A 105 -3.93 -19.04 5.43
CA ALA A 105 -5.23 -19.63 5.69
C ALA A 105 -5.56 -20.82 4.76
N ALA A 106 -5.09 -20.80 3.51
CA ALA A 106 -5.35 -21.86 2.53
C ALA A 106 -4.51 -23.14 2.75
N ILE A 107 -3.30 -23.01 3.31
CA ILE A 107 -2.36 -24.14 3.54
C ILE A 107 -2.99 -25.36 4.22
N PRO A 108 -3.70 -25.25 5.37
CA PRO A 108 -4.27 -26.42 6.04
C PRO A 108 -5.31 -27.14 5.18
N TYR A 109 -6.10 -26.41 4.40
CA TYR A 109 -7.10 -27.00 3.50
C TYR A 109 -6.43 -27.77 2.36
N ILE A 110 -5.36 -27.21 1.77
CA ILE A 110 -4.58 -27.87 0.72
C ILE A 110 -3.96 -29.17 1.25
N ILE A 111 -3.34 -29.13 2.44
CA ILE A 111 -2.75 -30.31 3.07
C ILE A 111 -3.83 -31.38 3.31
N THR A 112 -4.98 -30.98 3.86
CA THR A 112 -6.10 -31.90 4.13
C THR A 112 -6.60 -32.55 2.85
N PHE A 113 -6.77 -31.76 1.79
CA PHE A 113 -7.20 -32.26 0.48
C PHE A 113 -6.20 -33.26 -0.13
N LEU A 114 -4.90 -32.96 -0.06
CA LEU A 114 -3.84 -33.86 -0.53
C LEU A 114 -3.82 -35.18 0.25
N LEU A 115 -3.98 -35.13 1.57
CA LEU A 115 -4.05 -36.34 2.40
C LEU A 115 -5.27 -37.20 2.04
N ILE A 116 -6.45 -36.59 1.85
CA ILE A 116 -7.65 -37.31 1.42
C ILE A 116 -7.41 -37.97 0.07
N ALA A 117 -6.88 -37.23 -0.92
CA ALA A 117 -6.60 -37.75 -2.25
C ALA A 117 -5.63 -38.95 -2.21
N LEU A 118 -4.55 -38.87 -1.41
CA LEU A 118 -3.59 -39.97 -1.24
C LEU A 118 -4.20 -41.19 -0.56
N ILE A 119 -5.04 -40.99 0.46
CA ILE A 119 -5.72 -42.10 1.14
C ILE A 119 -6.68 -42.78 0.16
N THR A 120 -7.47 -42.02 -0.59
CA THR A 120 -8.41 -42.55 -1.58
C THR A 120 -7.69 -43.34 -2.67
N ASP A 121 -6.61 -42.80 -3.26
CA ASP A 121 -5.80 -43.52 -4.27
C ASP A 121 -5.25 -44.84 -3.71
N LYS A 122 -4.68 -44.81 -2.51
CA LYS A 122 -4.13 -46.01 -1.86
C LYS A 122 -5.20 -47.06 -1.55
N LEU A 123 -6.41 -46.64 -1.17
CA LEU A 123 -7.54 -47.54 -0.92
C LEU A 123 -8.07 -48.18 -2.21
N LEU A 124 -8.16 -47.40 -3.30
CA LEU A 124 -8.60 -47.89 -4.61
C LEU A 124 -7.62 -48.94 -5.15
N LYS A 125 -6.31 -48.64 -5.17
CA LYS A 125 -5.27 -49.59 -5.59
C LYS A 125 -5.25 -50.87 -4.76
N ARG A 126 -5.48 -50.79 -3.44
CA ARG A 126 -5.57 -51.98 -2.57
C ARG A 126 -6.77 -52.86 -2.87
N ARG A 127 -7.90 -52.29 -3.31
CA ARG A 127 -9.08 -53.08 -3.71
C ARG A 127 -8.84 -53.81 -5.01
N GLU A 128 -8.17 -53.16 -5.96
CA GLU A 128 -7.81 -53.75 -7.26
C GLU A 128 -6.89 -54.97 -7.08
N MET A 129 -5.84 -54.86 -6.25
CA MET A 129 -4.94 -55.99 -5.96
C MET A 129 -5.56 -57.13 -5.14
N ARG A 130 -6.73 -56.94 -4.50
CA ARG A 130 -7.40 -57.98 -3.70
C ARG A 130 -8.48 -58.72 -4.50
N ASN A 131 -8.95 -58.14 -5.60
CA ASN A 131 -10.06 -58.66 -6.40
C ASN A 131 -9.60 -59.19 -7.78
N GLY A 132 -8.31 -59.16 -8.09
CA GLY A 132 -7.67 -59.82 -9.24
C GLY A 132 -6.74 -60.93 -8.76
#